data_AF-A0A935QV35-F1
#
_entry.id   AF-A0A935QV35-F1
#
_cell.length_a   1.000
_cell.length_b   1.000
_cell.length_c   1.000
_cell.angle_alpha   90.00
_cell.angle_beta   90.00
_cell.angle_gamma   90.00
#
_symmetry.space_group_name_H-M   'P 1'
#
loop_
_entity.id
_entity.type
_entity.pdbx_description
1 polymer ?
#
loop_
_entity_poly.entity_id
_entity_poly.type
_entity_poly.pdbx_seq_one_letter_code
_entity_poly.pdbx_strand_id
1 'polypeptide(L)'
;MIQRLITLSALLVGGCYSQEEYLIDQADATCGWYERCDLLGTLGYDSYQECVDEAAAWNEAEPPVCEEYDGGAAKDCVRAWQELACGVSPADYPPECGDICVM
;
A
#
# COMPACT_ATOMS: atom_id res chain seq x y z
N MET A 1 -16.46 21.20 -41.97
CA MET A 1 -16.34 21.28 -40.50
C MET A 1 -15.13 20.44 -40.12
N ILE A 2 -14.10 21.09 -39.59
CA ILE A 2 -12.74 20.55 -39.47
C ILE A 2 -12.61 19.72 -38.19
N GLN A 3 -12.22 18.46 -38.41
CA GLN A 3 -11.59 17.48 -37.54
C GLN A 3 -11.00 18.05 -36.23
N ARG A 4 -11.60 17.70 -35.08
CA ARG A 4 -10.97 17.88 -33.76
C ARG A 4 -10.10 16.65 -33.46
N LEU A 5 -8.85 16.70 -33.89
CA LEU A 5 -7.79 15.85 -33.36
C LEU A 5 -7.49 16.32 -31.93
N ILE A 6 -8.13 15.70 -30.95
CA ILE A 6 -7.66 15.76 -29.56
C ILE A 6 -6.55 14.73 -29.47
N THR A 7 -5.32 15.21 -29.67
CA THR A 7 -4.11 14.46 -29.34
C THR A 7 -4.11 14.31 -27.82
N LEU A 8 -4.73 13.24 -27.32
CA LEU A 8 -4.48 12.75 -25.97
C LEU A 8 -3.02 12.29 -25.95
N SER A 9 -2.13 13.23 -25.69
CA SER A 9 -0.82 12.95 -25.15
C SER A 9 -1.05 12.40 -23.74
N ALA A 10 -1.41 11.11 -23.67
CA ALA A 10 -1.28 10.32 -22.47
C ALA A 10 0.22 10.25 -22.19
N LEU A 11 0.72 11.27 -21.48
CA LEU A 11 1.98 11.16 -20.78
C LEU A 11 1.82 9.95 -19.85
N LEU A 12 2.44 8.85 -20.25
CA LEU A 12 2.91 7.80 -19.38
C LEU A 12 3.85 8.47 -18.36
N VAL A 13 3.28 9.16 -17.37
CA VAL A 13 3.95 9.45 -16.11
C VAL A 13 3.89 8.15 -15.33
N GLY A 14 4.60 7.12 -15.84
CA GLY A 14 4.95 5.95 -15.08
C GLY A 14 5.99 6.40 -14.05
N GLY A 15 5.55 7.16 -13.05
CA GLY A 15 6.37 7.43 -11.89
C GLY A 15 6.70 6.09 -11.25
N CYS A 16 7.99 5.76 -11.21
CA CYS A 16 8.49 4.65 -10.41
C CYS A 16 7.94 4.85 -9.00
N TYR A 17 7.12 3.92 -8.53
CA TYR A 17 6.57 3.96 -7.18
C TYR A 17 7.67 3.55 -6.23
N SER A 18 8.26 4.48 -5.48
CA SER A 18 9.47 4.17 -4.72
C SER A 18 9.17 3.26 -3.52
N GLN A 19 10.20 2.57 -3.02
CA GLN A 19 10.05 1.73 -1.82
C GLN A 19 9.68 2.55 -0.58
N GLU A 20 10.20 3.78 -0.45
CA GLU A 20 9.85 4.70 0.63
C GLU A 20 8.36 5.09 0.56
N GLU A 21 7.87 5.44 -0.63
CA GLU A 21 6.46 5.75 -0.87
C GLU A 21 5.56 4.56 -0.56
N TYR A 22 5.97 3.36 -0.97
CA TYR A 22 5.27 2.12 -0.64
C TYR A 22 5.13 1.90 0.87
N LEU A 23 6.19 2.09 1.65
CA LEU A 23 6.16 1.84 3.10
C LEU A 23 5.19 2.79 3.82
N ILE A 24 5.10 4.04 3.36
CA ILE A 24 4.15 5.02 3.87
C ILE A 24 2.72 4.63 3.51
N ASP A 25 2.46 4.39 2.23
CA ASP A 25 1.12 4.07 1.74
C ASP A 25 0.61 2.71 2.26
N GLN A 26 1.50 1.74 2.45
CA GLN A 26 1.15 0.44 3.02
C GLN A 26 0.69 0.58 4.46
N ALA A 27 1.41 1.38 5.27
CA ALA A 27 1.03 1.66 6.66
C ALA A 27 -0.36 2.35 6.71
N ASP A 28 -0.56 3.38 5.88
CA ASP A 28 -1.83 4.10 5.76
C ASP A 28 -2.97 3.16 5.33
N ALA A 29 -2.77 2.36 4.28
CA ALA A 29 -3.76 1.42 3.76
C ALA A 29 -4.11 0.31 4.77
N THR A 30 -3.12 -0.23 5.48
CA THR A 30 -3.33 -1.29 6.49
C THR A 30 -4.07 -0.74 7.70
N CYS A 31 -3.60 0.38 8.27
CA CYS A 31 -4.24 1.02 9.41
C CYS A 31 -5.64 1.56 9.04
N GLY A 32 -5.84 2.00 7.80
CA GLY A 32 -7.13 2.46 7.30
C GLY A 32 -8.12 1.31 7.16
N TRP A 33 -7.66 0.12 6.77
CA TRP A 33 -8.46 -1.10 6.82
C TRP A 33 -8.81 -1.48 8.26
N TYR A 34 -7.85 -1.42 9.19
CA TYR A 34 -8.12 -1.70 10.61
C TYR A 34 -9.15 -0.73 11.19
N GLU A 35 -9.07 0.56 10.88
CA GLU A 35 -10.05 1.54 11.33
C GLU A 35 -11.43 1.27 10.73
N ARG A 36 -11.51 1.11 9.41
CA ARG A 36 -12.76 0.85 8.69
C ARG A 36 -13.48 -0.41 9.18
N CYS A 37 -12.73 -1.42 9.60
CA CYS A 37 -13.27 -2.69 10.06
C CYS A 37 -13.35 -2.83 11.60
N ASP A 38 -13.21 -1.73 12.34
CA ASP A 38 -13.28 -1.67 13.81
C ASP A 38 -12.26 -2.62 14.52
N LEU A 39 -11.09 -2.83 13.89
CA LEU A 39 -10.05 -3.75 14.37
C LEU A 39 -8.97 -3.07 15.21
N LEU A 40 -8.82 -1.74 15.16
CA LEU A 40 -7.75 -1.02 15.88
C LEU A 40 -7.68 -1.43 17.37
N GLY A 41 -8.78 -1.28 18.11
CA GLY A 41 -8.83 -1.65 19.53
C GLY A 41 -8.71 -3.15 19.78
N THR A 42 -9.05 -3.99 18.81
CA THR A 42 -8.85 -5.45 18.89
C THR A 42 -7.38 -5.82 18.75
N LEU A 43 -6.64 -5.08 17.93
CA LEU A 43 -5.22 -5.24 17.69
C LEU A 43 -4.34 -4.48 18.70
N GLY A 44 -4.95 -3.69 19.58
CA GLY A 44 -4.27 -3.00 20.67
C GLY A 44 -3.85 -1.57 20.35
N TYR A 45 -4.30 -1.00 19.24
CA TYR A 45 -4.10 0.41 18.91
C TYR A 45 -5.21 1.27 19.52
N ASP A 46 -4.84 2.33 20.22
CA ASP A 46 -5.73 3.35 20.76
C ASP A 46 -6.24 4.30 19.67
N SER A 47 -5.51 4.45 18.55
CA SER A 47 -5.92 5.29 17.43
C SER A 47 -5.33 4.86 16.08
N TYR A 48 -5.93 5.37 15.00
CA TYR A 48 -5.37 5.27 13.65
C TYR A 48 -3.93 5.79 13.57
N GLN A 49 -3.68 6.96 14.15
CA GLN A 49 -2.36 7.60 14.09
C GLN A 49 -1.30 6.77 14.81
N GLU A 50 -1.64 6.18 15.96
CA GLU A 50 -0.72 5.28 16.66
C GLU A 50 -0.36 4.06 15.82
N CYS A 51 -1.34 3.45 15.15
CA CYS A 51 -1.08 2.35 14.22
C CYS A 51 -0.09 2.77 13.10
N VAL A 52 -0.30 3.94 12.50
CA VAL A 52 0.57 4.45 11.42
C VAL A 52 1.97 4.75 11.95
N ASP A 53 2.08 5.39 13.11
CA ASP A 53 3.37 5.74 13.72
C ASP A 53 4.18 4.49 14.09
N GLU A 54 3.51 3.45 14.64
CA GLU A 54 4.16 2.17 14.95
C GLU A 54 4.59 1.42 13.68
N ALA A 55 3.75 1.40 12.64
CA ALA A 55 4.08 0.79 11.36
C ALA A 55 5.28 1.50 10.70
N ALA A 56 5.32 2.83 10.74
CA ALA A 56 6.46 3.61 10.26
C ALA A 56 7.74 3.31 11.07
N ALA A 57 7.65 3.25 12.39
CA ALA A 57 8.79 2.91 13.25
C ALA A 57 9.32 1.49 12.97
N TRP A 58 8.44 0.54 12.69
CA TRP A 58 8.82 -0.81 12.26
C TRP A 58 9.57 -0.80 10.93
N ASN A 59 9.05 -0.06 9.94
CA ASN A 59 9.68 0.06 8.62
C ASN A 59 11.05 0.75 8.69
N GLU A 60 11.26 1.69 9.61
CA GLU A 60 12.58 2.30 9.87
C GLU A 60 13.55 1.33 10.57
N ALA A 61 13.05 0.54 11.52
CA ALA A 61 13.86 -0.40 12.29
C ALA A 61 14.27 -1.64 11.49
N GLU A 62 13.34 -2.17 10.69
CA GLU A 62 13.51 -3.35 9.85
C GLU A 62 13.04 -3.07 8.42
N PRO A 63 13.80 -2.26 7.65
CA PRO A 63 13.42 -1.95 6.29
C PRO A 63 13.42 -3.25 5.45
N PRO A 64 12.42 -3.44 4.56
CA PRO A 64 12.42 -4.60 3.68
C PRO A 64 13.67 -4.60 2.81
N VAL A 65 14.42 -5.68 2.84
CA VAL A 65 15.58 -5.88 1.96
C VAL A 65 15.09 -6.63 0.73
N CYS A 66 14.78 -5.89 -0.34
CA CYS A 66 14.51 -6.49 -1.65
C CYS A 66 15.80 -6.48 -2.48
N GLU A 67 16.17 -7.61 -3.10
CA GLU A 67 17.25 -7.63 -4.11
C GLU A 67 16.83 -6.83 -5.35
N GLU A 68 15.61 -7.07 -5.83
CA GLU A 68 14.92 -6.25 -6.82
C GLU A 68 13.55 -5.85 -6.29
N TYR A 69 13.27 -4.55 -6.33
CA TYR A 69 12.01 -3.97 -5.88
C TYR A 69 11.09 -3.68 -7.07
N ASP A 70 9.88 -4.24 -7.04
CA ASP A 70 8.84 -4.02 -8.06
C ASP A 70 7.80 -2.99 -7.59
N GLY A 71 7.94 -1.76 -8.07
CA GLY A 71 6.99 -0.68 -7.76
C GLY A 71 5.58 -0.87 -8.36
N GLY A 72 5.42 -1.75 -9.36
CA GLY A 72 4.11 -2.14 -9.88
C GLY A 72 3.39 -3.07 -8.90
N ALA A 73 4.08 -4.13 -8.46
CA ALA A 73 3.56 -5.05 -7.44
C ALA A 73 3.25 -4.32 -6.13
N ALA A 74 4.10 -3.39 -5.72
CA ALA A 74 3.87 -2.57 -4.53
C ALA A 74 2.60 -1.71 -4.61
N LYS A 75 2.30 -1.12 -5.78
CA LYS A 75 1.03 -0.40 -6.02
C LYS A 75 -0.17 -1.34 -5.95
N ASP A 76 -0.05 -2.53 -6.52
CA ASP A 76 -1.13 -3.53 -6.52
C ASP A 76 -1.40 -4.05 -5.10
N CYS A 77 -0.37 -4.24 -4.27
CA CYS A 77 -0.50 -4.54 -2.84
C CYS A 77 -1.26 -3.46 -2.06
N VAL A 78 -0.89 -2.19 -2.21
CA VAL A 78 -1.59 -1.09 -1.54
C VAL A 78 -3.06 -1.02 -1.96
N ARG A 79 -3.36 -1.18 -3.26
CA ARG A 79 -4.74 -1.25 -3.75
C ARG A 79 -5.49 -2.44 -3.14
N ALA A 80 -4.85 -3.60 -3.04
CA ALA A 80 -5.47 -4.79 -2.46
C ALA A 80 -5.86 -4.58 -0.99
N TRP A 81 -5.01 -3.92 -0.18
CA TRP A 81 -5.36 -3.52 1.19
C TRP A 81 -6.57 -2.58 1.24
N GLN A 82 -6.58 -1.56 0.39
CA GLN A 82 -7.68 -0.59 0.32
C GLN A 82 -9.02 -1.25 -0.05
N GLU A 83 -8.99 -2.24 -0.94
CA GLU A 83 -10.17 -2.98 -1.41
C GLU A 83 -10.56 -4.18 -0.53
N LEU A 84 -9.74 -4.52 0.47
CA LEU A 84 -9.94 -5.70 1.32
C LEU A 84 -11.28 -5.63 2.08
N ALA A 85 -12.03 -6.72 2.09
CA ALA A 85 -13.30 -6.79 2.80
C ALA A 85 -13.09 -6.94 4.32
N CYS A 86 -14.05 -6.46 5.12
CA CYS A 86 -14.05 -6.76 6.55
C CYS A 86 -14.41 -8.23 6.79
N GLY A 87 -13.83 -8.83 7.84
CA GLY A 87 -14.03 -10.26 8.16
C GLY A 87 -12.95 -11.19 7.58
N VAL A 88 -12.02 -10.65 6.78
CA VAL A 88 -10.72 -11.31 6.52
C VAL A 88 -9.86 -11.25 7.79
N SER A 89 -9.03 -12.26 8.03
CA SER A 89 -8.11 -12.24 9.17
C SER A 89 -7.04 -11.16 8.96
N PRO A 90 -6.68 -10.36 9.97
CA PRO A 90 -5.53 -9.45 9.89
C PRO A 90 -4.20 -10.17 9.62
N ALA A 91 -4.13 -11.48 9.92
CA ALA A 91 -2.97 -12.31 9.62
C ALA A 91 -2.88 -12.72 8.14
N ASP A 92 -3.96 -12.57 7.37
CA ASP A 92 -4.01 -12.91 5.96
C ASP A 92 -3.59 -11.70 5.13
N TYR A 93 -2.30 -11.62 4.82
CA TYR A 93 -1.75 -10.60 3.94
C TYR A 93 -2.33 -10.71 2.51
N PRO A 94 -2.64 -9.58 1.83
CA PRO A 94 -3.01 -9.62 0.43
C PRO A 94 -1.92 -10.33 -0.40
N PRO A 95 -2.28 -11.31 -1.25
CA PRO A 95 -1.30 -12.10 -1.99
C PRO A 95 -0.44 -11.24 -2.92
N GLU A 96 -0.97 -10.12 -3.42
CA GLU A 96 -0.28 -9.13 -4.25
C GLU A 96 0.95 -8.53 -3.57
N CYS A 97 0.99 -8.54 -2.23
CA CYS A 97 2.14 -8.05 -1.47
C CYS A 97 3.34 -9.01 -1.47
N GLY A 98 3.13 -10.27 -1.88
CA GLY A 98 4.20 -11.28 -1.96
C GLY A 98 5.19 -11.05 -3.09
N ASP A 99 4.80 -10.28 -4.12
CA ASP A 99 5.59 -10.10 -5.34
C ASP A 99 6.46 -8.81 -5.33
N ILE A 100 6.48 -8.08 -4.21
CA ILE A 100 7.16 -6.77 -4.10
C ILE A 100 8.68 -6.90 -4.10
N CYS A 101 9.20 -7.93 -3.43
CA CYS A 101 10.61 -8.29 -3.49
C CYS A 101 10.76 -9.48 -4.43
N VAL A 102 11.34 -9.24 -5.61
CA VAL A 102 11.68 -10.32 -6.54
C VAL A 102 13.00 -10.95 -6.08
N MET A 103 13.00 -12.28 -5.92
CA MET A 103 14.20 -13.09 -5.62
C MET A 103 14.94 -13.51 -6.90
#